data_AF-A0A9L0T6D8-F1
#
_entry.id   AF-A0A9L0T6D8-F1
#
_cell.length_a   1.000
_cell.length_b   1.000
_cell.length_c   1.000
_cell.angle_alpha   90.00
_cell.angle_beta   90.00
_cell.angle_gamma   90.00
#
_symmetry.space_group_name_H-M   'P 1'
#
loop_
_entity.id
_entity.type
_entity.pdbx_description
1 polymer ?
#
loop_
_entity_poly.entity_id
_entity_poly.type
_entity_poly.pdbx_seq_one_letter_code
_entity_poly.pdbx_strand_id
1 'polypeptide(L)'
;MAHITINQYLQQVYEAIDTRDGASCAELVSFKHPHVANPRLQMASPEEKCQQVLEPPYDEMFAAHLRCTYAVGNHDFIEAYKCQTVIVQSFLRAFQAHKEENWALPVMYAVALDLRVFANNICPELTSVVNLLLFFSSLLEED
;
A
#
# COMPACT_ATOMS: atom_id res chain seq x y z
N MET A 1 21.30 9.17 5.31
CA MET A 1 19.92 8.70 5.57
C MET A 1 20.02 7.49 6.47
N ALA A 2 19.35 7.46 7.61
CA ALA A 2 19.39 6.29 8.49
C ALA A 2 18.69 5.12 7.77
N HIS A 3 19.43 4.06 7.47
CA HIS A 3 18.89 2.86 6.83
C HIS A 3 18.04 2.08 7.84
N ILE A 4 16.73 2.29 7.84
CA ILE A 4 15.77 1.51 8.63
C ILE A 4 15.86 0.01 8.25
N THR A 5 15.78 -0.86 9.24
CA THR A 5 15.68 -2.32 9.01
C THR A 5 14.23 -2.74 8.78
N ILE A 6 13.99 -3.91 8.21
CA ILE A 6 12.64 -4.43 8.01
C ILE A 6 11.85 -4.53 9.32
N ASN A 7 12.47 -4.99 10.41
CA ASN A 7 11.78 -5.13 11.69
C ASN A 7 11.38 -3.75 12.25
N GLN A 8 12.25 -2.75 12.13
CA GLN A 8 11.93 -1.37 12.55
C GLN A 8 10.83 -0.77 11.68
N TYR A 9 10.85 -1.05 10.38
CA TYR A 9 9.80 -0.60 9.46
C TYR A 9 8.44 -1.23 9.80
N LEU A 10 8.38 -2.55 10.00
CA LEU A 10 7.14 -3.25 10.37
C LEU A 10 6.64 -2.81 11.75
N GLN A 11 7.54 -2.50 12.69
CA GLN A 11 7.16 -1.95 13.99
C GLN A 11 6.50 -0.57 13.85
N GLN A 12 7.04 0.32 13.01
CA GLN A 12 6.41 1.62 12.74
C GLN A 12 5.05 1.48 12.07
N VAL A 13 4.90 0.52 11.17
CA VAL A 13 3.63 0.20 10.53
C VAL A 13 2.61 -0.29 11.56
N TYR A 14 3.01 -1.24 12.41
CA TYR A 14 2.19 -1.75 13.48
C TYR A 14 1.70 -0.63 14.40
N GLU A 15 2.61 0.22 14.87
CA GLU A 15 2.29 1.36 15.74
C GLU A 15 1.31 2.32 15.05
N ALA A 16 1.54 2.67 13.79
CA ALA A 16 0.65 3.57 13.05
C ALA A 16 -0.77 3.00 12.88
N ILE A 17 -0.91 1.68 12.69
CA ILE A 17 -2.21 1.01 12.60
C ILE A 17 -2.88 0.95 13.98
N ASP A 18 -2.16 0.51 15.01
CA ASP A 18 -2.67 0.35 16.38
C ASP A 18 -3.15 1.68 16.97
N THR A 19 -2.38 2.76 16.76
CA THR A 19 -2.76 4.11 17.21
C THR A 19 -3.71 4.82 16.26
N ARG A 20 -4.12 4.17 15.15
CA ARG A 20 -4.97 4.77 14.09
C ARG A 20 -4.38 6.09 13.55
N ASP A 21 -3.06 6.14 13.41
CA ASP A 21 -2.36 7.26 12.77
C ASP A 21 -2.31 7.06 11.26
N GLY A 22 -3.37 7.52 10.60
CA GLY A 22 -3.51 7.44 9.15
C GLY A 22 -2.43 8.17 8.37
N ALA A 23 -1.89 9.26 8.90
CA ALA A 23 -0.88 10.05 8.21
C ALA A 23 0.44 9.27 8.15
N SER A 24 0.89 8.75 9.30
CA SER A 24 2.09 7.91 9.37
C SER A 24 1.94 6.63 8.56
N CYS A 25 0.78 5.96 8.65
CA CYS A 25 0.51 4.75 7.87
C CYS A 25 0.53 5.04 6.35
N ALA A 26 -0.04 6.17 5.93
CA ALA A 26 -0.02 6.59 4.53
C ALA A 26 1.40 6.86 4.02
N GLU A 27 2.26 7.49 4.82
CA GLU A 27 3.67 7.67 4.47
C GLU A 27 4.41 6.34 4.35
N LEU A 28 4.15 5.41 5.26
CA LEU A 28 4.81 4.10 5.28
C LEU A 28 4.38 3.22 4.10
N VAL A 29 3.15 3.31 3.60
CA VAL A 29 2.73 2.56 2.39
C VAL A 29 2.97 3.32 1.08
N SER A 30 3.24 4.63 1.12
CA SER A 30 3.36 5.42 -0.11
C SER A 30 4.71 5.27 -0.81
N PHE A 31 4.68 5.24 -2.14
CA PHE A 31 5.86 5.33 -3.00
C PHE A 31 6.54 6.72 -3.02
N LYS A 32 5.96 7.73 -2.37
CA LYS A 32 6.59 9.04 -2.22
C LYS A 32 7.61 9.10 -1.08
N HIS A 33 7.51 8.20 -0.11
CA HIS A 33 8.37 8.23 1.06
C HIS A 33 9.76 7.62 0.74
N PRO A 34 10.88 8.16 1.27
CA PRO A 34 12.23 7.70 0.96
C PRO A 34 12.53 6.22 1.27
N HIS A 35 11.65 5.53 2.00
CA HIS A 35 11.84 4.12 2.37
C HIS A 35 11.84 3.20 1.14
N VAL A 36 11.15 3.56 0.05
CA VAL A 36 11.08 2.72 -1.17
C VAL A 36 12.43 2.56 -1.87
N ALA A 37 13.35 3.50 -1.65
CA ALA A 37 14.72 3.44 -2.16
C ALA A 37 15.66 2.61 -1.27
N ASN A 38 15.19 2.09 -0.13
CA ASN A 38 16.00 1.30 0.79
C ASN A 38 16.10 -0.16 0.30
N PRO A 39 17.27 -0.65 -0.13
CA PRO A 39 17.41 -2.03 -0.63
C PRO A 39 17.06 -3.10 0.42
N ARG A 40 17.09 -2.76 1.70
CA ARG A 40 16.70 -3.68 2.79
C ARG A 40 15.19 -3.93 2.88
N LEU A 41 14.39 -3.06 2.28
CA LEU A 41 12.93 -3.18 2.23
C LEU A 41 12.45 -3.75 0.87
N GLN A 42 13.31 -3.72 -0.15
CA GLN A 42 13.06 -4.31 -1.45
C GLN A 42 13.20 -5.84 -1.38
N MET A 43 12.14 -6.51 -0.93
CA MET A 43 12.12 -7.95 -0.69
C MET A 43 11.22 -8.70 -1.67
N ALA A 44 11.71 -9.79 -2.27
CA ALA A 44 10.92 -10.63 -3.17
C ALA A 44 9.89 -11.52 -2.43
N SER A 45 10.15 -11.88 -1.17
CA SER A 45 9.28 -12.75 -0.36
C SER A 45 9.20 -12.26 1.10
N PRO A 46 8.47 -11.16 1.36
CA PRO A 46 8.32 -10.55 2.69
C PRO A 46 7.19 -11.16 3.55
N GLU A 47 6.39 -12.09 3.01
CA GLU A 47 5.14 -12.59 3.61
C GLU A 47 5.30 -13.05 5.06
N GLU A 48 6.26 -13.96 5.30
CA GLU A 48 6.47 -14.55 6.61
C GLU A 48 6.82 -13.48 7.66
N LYS A 49 7.61 -12.47 7.28
CA LYS A 49 8.00 -11.38 8.20
C LYS A 49 6.83 -10.46 8.51
N CYS A 50 6.00 -10.15 7.51
CA CYS A 50 4.82 -9.33 7.73
C CYS A 50 3.81 -10.05 8.64
N GLN A 51 3.57 -11.35 8.41
CA GLN A 51 2.66 -12.18 9.21
C GLN A 51 3.09 -12.34 10.66
N GLN A 52 4.39 -12.22 10.97
CA GLN A 52 4.90 -12.27 12.34
C GLN A 52 4.59 -11.00 13.14
N VAL A 53 4.24 -9.88 12.50
CA VAL A 53 4.14 -8.56 13.14
C VAL A 53 2.76 -7.92 12.94
N LEU A 54 2.14 -8.12 11.78
CA LEU A 54 0.88 -7.49 11.38
C LEU A 54 -0.23 -8.52 11.30
N GLU A 55 -1.46 -8.09 11.58
CA GLU A 55 -2.65 -8.92 11.44
C GLU A 55 -3.31 -8.75 10.05
N PRO A 56 -4.04 -9.77 9.56
CA PRO A 56 -4.83 -9.64 8.35
C PRO A 56 -5.89 -8.53 8.44
N PRO A 57 -6.09 -7.74 7.35
CA PRO A 57 -5.46 -7.86 6.03
C PRO A 57 -4.20 -6.98 5.84
N TYR A 58 -3.66 -6.38 6.91
CA TYR A 58 -2.52 -5.48 6.84
C TYR A 58 -1.19 -6.21 6.58
N ASP A 59 -1.06 -7.45 7.05
CA ASP A 59 0.07 -8.32 6.73
C ASP A 59 0.25 -8.50 5.21
N GLU A 60 -0.82 -8.83 4.51
CA GLU A 60 -0.87 -9.02 3.07
C GLU A 60 -0.63 -7.70 2.33
N MET A 61 -1.25 -6.61 2.82
CA MET A 61 -1.07 -5.26 2.28
C MET A 61 0.40 -4.84 2.28
N PHE A 62 1.07 -4.94 3.42
CA PHE A 62 2.46 -4.50 3.54
C PHE A 62 3.46 -5.50 2.95
N ALA A 63 3.15 -6.80 2.92
CA ALA A 63 3.92 -7.76 2.14
C ALA A 63 3.89 -7.43 0.64
N ALA A 64 2.70 -7.11 0.10
CA ALA A 64 2.56 -6.68 -1.29
C ALA A 64 3.29 -5.37 -1.57
N HIS A 65 3.28 -4.42 -0.62
CA HIS A 65 4.05 -3.17 -0.73
C HIS A 65 5.56 -3.41 -0.84
N LEU A 66 6.13 -4.21 0.05
CA LEU A 66 7.57 -4.53 0.02
C LEU A 66 7.97 -5.25 -1.29
N ARG A 67 7.13 -6.18 -1.78
CA ARG A 67 7.30 -6.78 -3.12
C ARG A 67 7.19 -5.76 -4.24
N CYS A 68 6.27 -4.81 -4.13
CA CYS A 68 6.11 -3.73 -5.10
C CYS A 68 7.41 -2.90 -5.18
N THR A 69 8.00 -2.53 -4.04
CA THR A 69 9.28 -1.79 -4.03
C THR A 69 10.42 -2.58 -4.67
N TYR A 70 10.45 -3.91 -4.48
CA TYR A 70 11.39 -4.80 -5.14
C TYR A 70 11.20 -4.86 -6.66
N ALA A 71 9.96 -5.01 -7.13
CA ALA A 71 9.63 -5.01 -8.56
C ALA A 71 10.02 -3.70 -9.24
N VAL A 72 9.72 -2.56 -8.60
CA VAL A 72 10.14 -1.22 -9.06
C VAL A 72 11.67 -1.11 -9.12
N GLY A 73 12.38 -1.57 -8.10
CA GLY A 73 13.84 -1.60 -8.08
C GLY A 73 14.46 -2.42 -9.22
N ASN A 74 13.74 -3.43 -9.71
CA ASN A 74 14.14 -4.28 -10.83
C ASN A 74 13.59 -3.82 -12.20
N HIS A 75 12.89 -2.68 -12.26
CA HIS A 75 12.21 -2.18 -13.46
C HIS A 75 11.11 -3.11 -14.01
N ASP A 76 10.57 -4.01 -13.20
CA ASP A 76 9.40 -4.83 -13.54
C ASP A 76 8.11 -4.10 -13.17
N PHE A 77 7.71 -3.17 -14.03
CA PHE A 77 6.54 -2.34 -13.78
C PHE A 77 5.22 -3.12 -13.84
N ILE A 78 5.16 -4.21 -14.61
CA ILE A 78 3.98 -5.08 -14.70
C ILE A 78 3.74 -5.74 -13.33
N GLU A 79 4.79 -6.29 -12.73
CA GLU A 79 4.69 -6.90 -11.40
C GLU A 79 4.42 -5.86 -10.32
N ALA A 80 5.02 -4.67 -10.41
CA ALA A 80 4.73 -3.57 -9.49
C ALA A 80 3.23 -3.20 -9.49
N TYR A 81 2.61 -3.08 -10.67
CA TYR A 81 1.17 -2.79 -10.74
C TYR A 81 0.28 -3.92 -10.18
N LYS A 82 0.65 -5.18 -10.41
CA LYS A 82 -0.06 -6.31 -9.79
C LYS A 82 0.05 -6.25 -8.27
N CYS A 83 1.26 -6.02 -7.74
CA CYS A 83 1.46 -5.84 -6.31
C CYS A 83 0.62 -4.67 -5.78
N GLN A 84 0.61 -3.52 -6.46
CA GLN A 84 -0.21 -2.37 -6.06
C GLN A 84 -1.72 -2.69 -6.06
N THR A 85 -2.18 -3.51 -7.00
CA THR A 85 -3.57 -3.98 -7.02
C THR A 85 -3.91 -4.80 -5.78
N VAL A 86 -2.99 -5.67 -5.32
CA VAL A 86 -3.15 -6.41 -4.07
C VAL A 86 -3.19 -5.47 -2.86
N ILE A 87 -2.33 -4.43 -2.82
CA ILE A 87 -2.36 -3.42 -1.74
C ILE A 87 -3.74 -2.77 -1.64
N VAL A 88 -4.32 -2.36 -2.78
CA VAL A 88 -5.66 -1.75 -2.84
C VAL A 88 -6.73 -2.73 -2.36
N GLN A 89 -6.69 -3.99 -2.80
CA GLN A 89 -7.66 -5.02 -2.42
C GLN A 89 -7.58 -5.37 -0.93
N SER A 90 -6.38 -5.47 -0.37
CA SER A 90 -6.16 -5.70 1.06
C SER A 90 -6.61 -4.50 1.90
N PHE A 91 -6.27 -3.28 1.46
CA PHE A 91 -6.75 -2.05 2.10
C PHE A 91 -8.28 -1.96 2.11
N LEU A 92 -8.96 -2.28 1.00
CA LEU A 92 -10.41 -2.27 0.92
C LEU A 92 -11.06 -3.23 1.93
N ARG A 93 -10.48 -4.42 2.14
CA ARG A 93 -10.94 -5.36 3.18
C ARG A 93 -10.81 -4.76 4.59
N ALA A 94 -9.69 -4.08 4.88
CA ALA A 94 -9.50 -3.39 6.16
C ALA A 94 -10.47 -2.21 6.32
N PHE A 95 -10.64 -1.41 5.28
CA PHE A 95 -11.46 -0.20 5.28
C PHE A 95 -12.95 -0.52 5.48
N GLN A 96 -13.45 -1.61 4.89
CA GLN A 96 -14.83 -2.06 5.06
C GLN A 96 -15.20 -2.41 6.52
N ALA A 97 -14.22 -2.82 7.33
CA ALA A 97 -14.45 -3.13 8.74
C ALA A 97 -14.61 -1.88 9.63
N HIS A 98 -14.16 -0.72 9.14
CA HIS A 98 -14.07 0.53 9.90
C HIS A 98 -14.58 1.74 9.11
N LYS A 99 -15.63 1.57 8.29
CA LYS A 99 -16.14 2.62 7.38
C LYS A 99 -16.48 3.95 8.04
N GLU A 100 -16.85 3.92 9.32
CA GLU A 100 -17.20 5.13 10.09
C GLU A 100 -15.97 5.86 10.65
N GLU A 101 -14.77 5.29 10.51
CA GLU A 101 -13.54 5.84 11.07
C GLU A 101 -12.68 6.53 9.99
N ASN A 102 -12.60 7.87 10.09
CA ASN A 102 -11.89 8.70 9.10
C ASN A 102 -10.36 8.58 9.11
N TRP A 103 -9.77 7.81 10.02
CA TRP A 103 -8.32 7.74 10.15
C TRP A 103 -7.66 7.12 8.91
N ALA A 104 -8.33 6.22 8.20
CA ALA A 104 -7.75 5.53 7.04
C ALA A 104 -7.84 6.33 5.72
N LEU A 105 -8.48 7.50 5.70
CA LEU A 105 -8.63 8.33 4.50
C LEU A 105 -7.28 8.76 3.88
N PRO A 106 -6.25 9.16 4.64
CA PRO A 106 -4.94 9.47 4.07
C PRO A 106 -4.30 8.25 3.40
N VAL A 107 -4.50 7.05 3.97
CA VAL A 107 -3.99 5.78 3.43
C VAL A 107 -4.68 5.46 2.11
N MET A 108 -6.01 5.62 2.06
CA MET A 108 -6.80 5.46 0.83
C MET A 108 -6.28 6.38 -0.28
N TYR A 109 -6.05 7.65 0.04
CA TYR A 109 -5.53 8.64 -0.91
C TYR A 109 -4.15 8.24 -1.45
N ALA A 110 -3.24 7.81 -0.56
CA ALA A 110 -1.89 7.38 -0.95
C ALA A 110 -1.93 6.16 -1.91
N VAL A 111 -2.65 5.11 -1.52
CA VAL A 111 -2.72 3.85 -2.29
C VAL A 111 -3.39 4.06 -3.65
N ALA A 112 -4.45 4.88 -3.72
CA ALA A 112 -5.12 5.22 -4.98
C ALA A 112 -4.23 6.05 -5.92
N LEU A 113 -3.48 7.01 -5.37
CA LEU A 113 -2.57 7.83 -6.16
C LEU A 113 -1.42 7.00 -6.72
N ASP A 114 -0.82 6.12 -5.92
CA ASP A 114 0.27 5.25 -6.36
C ASP A 114 -0.21 4.27 -7.45
N LEU A 115 -1.42 3.70 -7.30
CA LEU A 115 -2.03 2.87 -8.35
C LEU A 115 -2.18 3.61 -9.68
N ARG A 116 -2.67 4.85 -9.64
CA ARG A 116 -2.79 5.69 -10.83
C ARG A 116 -1.44 5.92 -11.50
N VAL A 117 -0.38 6.15 -10.72
CA VAL A 117 0.98 6.31 -11.25
C VAL A 117 1.44 5.02 -11.91
N PHE A 118 1.28 3.86 -11.28
CA PHE A 118 1.69 2.58 -11.88
C PHE A 118 0.90 2.24 -13.15
N ALA A 119 -0.41 2.49 -13.17
CA ALA A 119 -1.24 2.28 -14.36
C ALA A 119 -0.71 3.08 -15.56
N ASN A 120 -0.39 4.36 -15.35
CA ASN A 120 0.16 5.23 -16.39
C ASN A 120 1.52 4.75 -16.93
N ASN A 121 2.30 4.02 -16.14
CA ASN A 121 3.61 3.51 -16.56
C ASN A 121 3.51 2.26 -17.47
N ILE A 122 2.42 1.49 -17.42
CA ILE A 122 2.30 0.23 -18.18
C ILE A 122 1.61 0.45 -19.53
N CYS A 123 0.57 1.26 -19.59
CA CYS A 123 -0.15 1.53 -20.84
C CYS A 123 -1.01 2.80 -20.67
N PRO A 124 -0.68 3.90 -21.37
CA PRO A 124 -1.47 5.13 -21.34
C PRO A 124 -2.92 4.94 -21.80
N GLU A 125 -3.20 3.91 -22.62
CA GLU A 125 -4.55 3.60 -23.10
C GLU A 125 -5.39 2.75 -22.14
N LEU A 126 -4.78 2.11 -21.12
CA LEU A 126 -5.47 1.30 -20.12
C LEU A 126 -6.05 2.18 -18.99
N THR A 127 -6.90 3.14 -19.35
CA THR A 127 -7.66 3.97 -18.41
C THR A 127 -8.81 3.16 -17.77
N SER A 128 -8.54 1.95 -17.27
CA SER A 128 -9.49 1.19 -16.44
C SER A 128 -9.51 1.68 -14.98
N VAL A 129 -8.68 2.68 -14.65
CA VAL A 129 -8.71 3.45 -13.38
C VAL A 129 -10.09 4.04 -13.10
N VAL A 130 -10.91 4.25 -14.14
CA VAL A 130 -12.31 4.68 -14.05
C VAL A 130 -13.14 3.70 -13.22
N ASN A 131 -12.95 2.39 -13.33
CA ASN A 131 -13.77 1.42 -12.58
C ASN A 131 -13.45 1.38 -11.08
N LEU A 132 -12.19 1.63 -10.70
CA LEU A 132 -11.79 1.70 -9.30
C LEU A 132 -12.19 3.03 -8.65
N LEU A 133 -12.01 4.15 -9.35
CA LEU A 133 -12.52 5.45 -8.88
C LEU A 133 -14.05 5.49 -8.82
N LEU A 134 -14.75 4.86 -9.78
CA LEU A 134 -16.20 4.68 -9.72
C LEU A 134 -16.61 3.77 -8.55
N PHE A 135 -15.84 2.72 -8.24
CA PHE A 135 -16.08 1.86 -7.08
C PHE A 135 -15.87 2.61 -5.75
N PHE A 136 -14.81 3.42 -5.65
CA PHE A 136 -14.58 4.29 -4.49
C PHE A 136 -15.64 5.40 -4.38
N SER A 137 -16.12 5.97 -5.49
CA SER A 137 -17.24 6.93 -5.52
C SER A 137 -18.54 6.26 -5.05
N SER A 138 -18.85 5.06 -5.54
CA SER A 138 -20.05 4.32 -5.10
C SER A 138 -20.01 3.88 -3.64
N LEU A 139 -18.82 3.72 -3.06
CA LEU A 139 -18.66 3.42 -1.63
C LEU A 139 -18.80 4.66 -0.73
N LEU A 140 -18.68 5.85 -1.29
CA LEU A 140 -18.82 7.14 -0.59
C LEU A 140 -20.17 7.83 -0.87
N GLU A 141 -20.92 7.38 -1.89
CA GLU A 141 -22.24 7.92 -2.28
C GLU A 141 -23.43 7.17 -1.66
N GLU A 142 -23.20 6.13 -0.86
CA GLU A 142 -24.26 5.53 -0.03
C GLU A 142 -24.29 6.16 1.36
N ASP A 143 -24.75 7.43 1.42
CA ASP A 143 -25.44 8.08 2.53
C ASP A 143 -26.33 9.23 2.01
#